data_AF-A0A841V862-F1
#
_entry.id   AF-A0A841V862-F1
#
_cell.length_a   1.000
_cell.length_b   1.000
_cell.length_c   1.000
_cell.angle_alpha   90.00
_cell.angle_beta   90.00
_cell.angle_gamma   90.00
#
_symmetry.space_group_name_H-M   'P 1'
#
loop_
_entity.id
_entity.type
_entity.pdbx_description
1 polymer ?
#
loop_
_entity_poly.entity_id
_entity_poly.type
_entity_poly.pdbx_seq_one_letter_code
_entity_poly.pdbx_strand_id
1 'polypeptide(L)'
;AAIVCLYYALSTLYDKSLSRLAIVPVVTTVALMKESGYVHYTSEHFSIAILSVALLIVCKYYAGNSSNPNRLIFALGFILGLTPFAKMQSVPIAFSIACIFLHILWLKSSARGQFIRSLAAFFLGVILFSALVVLYLIIFSIYDAFWTSYIEQNLLIYSTHGLGGNLTQVSFLARINIFLDMLVTVQDTQMLFLLTAIALIVGIPFLIIKRFSLSPHQEQSNTFCFVYYSLVILAASSYSVIRPGNGFPHYLLFLIIPSGFFIGVFLGELGKVLQVPKF
;
A
#
# COMPACT_ATOMS: atom_id res chain seq x y z
N ALA A 1 -5.53 -13.31 4.56
CA ALA A 1 -4.97 -13.08 3.21
C ALA A 1 -3.84 -12.04 3.20
N ALA A 2 -4.10 -10.79 3.64
CA ALA A 2 -3.13 -9.69 3.58
C ALA A 2 -1.75 -9.99 4.19
N ILE A 3 -1.70 -10.56 5.40
CA ILE A 3 -0.45 -10.93 6.08
C ILE A 3 0.35 -11.98 5.29
N VAL A 4 -0.35 -12.96 4.70
CA VAL A 4 0.28 -13.99 3.87
C VAL A 4 0.89 -13.36 2.62
N CYS A 5 0.18 -12.42 1.99
CA CYS A 5 0.72 -11.67 0.85
C CYS A 5 1.94 -10.82 1.25
N LEU A 6 1.91 -10.18 2.42
CA LEU A 6 3.04 -9.43 2.97
C LEU A 6 4.27 -10.33 3.16
N TYR A 7 4.11 -11.50 3.78
CA TYR A 7 5.18 -12.48 3.93
C TYR A 7 5.80 -12.86 2.58
N TYR A 8 4.95 -13.24 1.62
CA TYR A 8 5.44 -13.65 0.31
C TYR A 8 6.10 -12.50 -0.45
N ALA A 9 5.59 -11.27 -0.33
CA ALA A 9 6.17 -10.08 -0.95
C ALA A 9 7.59 -9.85 -0.43
N LEU A 10 7.78 -9.88 0.90
CA LEU A 10 9.09 -9.76 1.53
C LEU A 10 10.01 -10.92 1.17
N SER A 11 9.53 -12.16 1.18
CA SER A 11 10.33 -13.36 0.83
C SER A 11 10.73 -13.45 -0.63
N THR A 12 10.09 -12.63 -1.48
CA THR A 12 10.46 -12.47 -2.88
C THR A 12 11.65 -11.52 -3.04
N LEU A 13 11.85 -10.61 -2.08
CA LEU A 13 12.89 -9.56 -2.12
C LEU A 13 14.09 -9.88 -1.22
N TYR A 14 13.87 -10.62 -0.13
CA TYR A 14 14.83 -10.88 0.93
C TYR A 14 14.77 -12.35 1.40
N ASP A 15 15.73 -12.74 2.25
CA ASP A 15 15.81 -14.09 2.80
C ASP A 15 14.58 -14.47 3.62
N LYS A 16 14.15 -15.73 3.49
CA LYS A 16 12.94 -16.26 4.15
C LYS A 16 12.94 -16.10 5.67
N SER A 17 14.09 -16.26 6.31
CA SER A 17 14.23 -16.10 7.77
C SER A 17 13.97 -14.66 8.19
N LEU A 18 14.50 -13.70 7.44
CA LEU A 18 14.29 -12.28 7.69
C LEU A 18 12.83 -11.90 7.43
N SER A 19 12.23 -12.40 6.35
CA SER A 19 10.82 -12.15 6.05
C SER A 19 9.89 -12.69 7.14
N ARG A 20 10.20 -13.84 7.75
CA ARG A 20 9.44 -14.36 8.90
C ARG A 20 9.54 -13.44 10.12
N LEU A 21 10.72 -12.93 10.42
CA LEU A 21 10.91 -11.99 11.52
C LEU A 21 10.16 -10.67 11.27
N ALA A 22 10.24 -10.16 10.05
CA ALA A 22 9.64 -8.89 9.63
C ALA A 22 8.11 -8.85 9.76
N ILE A 23 7.43 -9.98 9.59
CA ILE A 23 5.97 -10.03 9.73
C ILE A 23 5.49 -10.18 11.18
N VAL A 24 6.37 -10.52 12.13
CA VAL A 24 5.97 -10.76 13.53
C VAL A 24 5.22 -9.56 14.12
N PRO A 25 5.69 -8.31 14.00
CA PRO A 25 4.94 -7.16 14.53
C PRO A 25 3.51 -7.07 13.98
N VAL A 26 3.33 -7.32 12.69
CA VAL A 26 2.01 -7.29 12.03
C VAL A 26 1.12 -8.43 12.50
N VAL A 27 1.65 -9.66 12.55
CA VAL A 27 0.92 -10.85 13.01
C VAL A 27 0.47 -10.65 14.45
N THR A 28 1.38 -10.20 15.32
CA THR A 28 1.09 -9.94 16.73
C THR A 28 0.03 -8.85 16.89
N THR A 29 0.14 -7.74 16.16
CA THR A 29 -0.89 -6.68 16.18
C THR A 29 -2.26 -7.23 15.79
N VAL A 30 -2.37 -7.94 14.66
CA VAL A 30 -3.67 -8.47 14.21
C VAL A 30 -4.21 -9.55 15.15
N ALA A 31 -3.34 -10.38 15.72
CA ALA A 31 -3.75 -11.44 16.65
C ALA A 31 -4.23 -10.90 18.01
N LEU A 32 -3.78 -9.71 18.41
CA LEU A 32 -4.12 -9.08 19.69
C LEU A 32 -5.22 -8.02 19.58
N MET A 33 -5.73 -7.74 18.37
CA MET A 33 -6.80 -6.78 18.15
C MET A 33 -8.07 -7.17 18.89
N LYS A 34 -8.64 -6.21 19.62
CA LYS A 34 -9.89 -6.32 20.39
C LYS A 34 -10.85 -5.19 20.09
N GLU A 35 -10.35 -4.06 19.58
CA GLU A 35 -11.16 -2.89 19.25
C GLU A 35 -12.26 -3.28 18.26
N SER A 36 -13.49 -2.94 18.60
CA SER A 36 -14.69 -3.28 17.82
C SER A 36 -14.56 -2.83 16.37
N GLY A 37 -13.95 -1.66 16.17
CA GLY A 37 -13.61 -1.09 14.86
C GLY A 37 -12.76 -2.01 13.98
N TYR A 38 -11.90 -2.83 14.57
CA TYR A 38 -11.01 -3.74 13.83
C TYR A 38 -11.58 -5.14 13.64
N VAL A 39 -12.44 -5.61 14.52
CA VAL A 39 -12.94 -7.00 14.48
C VAL A 39 -14.18 -7.14 13.57
N HIS A 40 -15.01 -6.10 13.50
CA HIS A 40 -16.21 -6.16 12.66
C HIS A 40 -15.87 -6.18 11.16
N TYR A 41 -16.77 -6.77 10.36
CA TYR A 41 -16.61 -6.79 8.91
C TYR A 41 -16.75 -5.38 8.34
N THR A 42 -15.67 -4.87 7.77
CA THR A 42 -15.61 -3.56 7.11
C THR A 42 -15.07 -3.66 5.70
N SER A 43 -15.41 -2.69 4.85
CA SER A 43 -14.86 -2.63 3.49
C SER A 43 -13.34 -2.42 3.47
N GLU A 44 -12.76 -1.87 4.55
CA GLU A 44 -11.32 -1.72 4.74
C GLU A 44 -10.60 -3.08 4.69
N HIS A 45 -11.16 -4.12 5.30
CA HIS A 45 -10.58 -5.46 5.28
C HIS A 45 -10.41 -6.00 3.86
N PHE A 46 -11.45 -5.84 3.04
CA PHE A 46 -11.43 -6.25 1.64
C PHE A 46 -10.42 -5.41 0.84
N SER A 47 -10.44 -4.08 0.98
CA SER A 47 -9.48 -3.18 0.32
C SER A 47 -8.02 -3.52 0.67
N ILE A 48 -7.72 -3.82 1.93
CA ILE A 48 -6.36 -4.17 2.35
C ILE A 48 -5.94 -5.52 1.77
N ALA A 49 -6.85 -6.50 1.71
CA ALA A 49 -6.55 -7.79 1.11
C ALA A 49 -6.16 -7.66 -0.37
N ILE A 50 -6.96 -6.94 -1.16
CA ILE A 50 -6.69 -6.75 -2.60
C ILE A 50 -5.42 -5.92 -2.84
N LEU A 51 -5.17 -4.87 -2.05
CA LEU A 51 -3.95 -4.07 -2.14
C LEU A 51 -2.70 -4.87 -1.77
N SER A 52 -2.80 -5.78 -0.80
CA SER A 52 -1.71 -6.68 -0.43
C SER A 52 -1.37 -7.68 -1.55
N VAL A 53 -2.39 -8.17 -2.27
CA VAL A 53 -2.18 -9.02 -3.47
C VAL A 53 -1.52 -8.20 -4.58
N ALA A 54 -1.96 -6.97 -4.81
CA ALA A 54 -1.34 -6.08 -5.79
C ALA A 54 0.15 -5.84 -5.49
N LEU A 55 0.48 -5.53 -4.23
CA LEU A 55 1.87 -5.36 -3.79
C LEU A 55 2.71 -6.63 -4.00
N LEU A 56 2.18 -7.80 -3.62
CA LEU A 56 2.83 -9.09 -3.87
C LEU A 56 3.12 -9.31 -5.36
N ILE A 57 2.14 -9.00 -6.22
CA ILE A 57 2.29 -9.12 -7.67
C ILE A 57 3.43 -8.23 -8.17
N VAL A 58 3.52 -6.99 -7.68
CA VAL A 58 4.62 -6.06 -8.02
C VAL A 58 5.98 -6.63 -7.58
N CYS A 59 6.10 -7.16 -6.37
CA CYS A 59 7.33 -7.78 -5.89
C CYS A 59 7.72 -9.02 -6.72
N LYS A 60 6.76 -9.88 -7.09
CA LYS A 60 6.99 -11.04 -7.97
C LYS A 60 7.44 -10.64 -9.38
N TYR A 61 6.83 -9.61 -9.93
CA TYR A 61 7.24 -9.05 -11.22
C TYR A 61 8.67 -8.50 -11.15
N TYR A 62 9.00 -7.76 -10.09
CA TYR A 62 10.34 -7.25 -9.84
C TYR A 62 11.38 -8.38 -9.74
N ALA A 63 11.09 -9.46 -9.02
CA ALA A 63 12.03 -10.58 -8.89
C ALA A 63 12.19 -11.41 -10.19
N GLY A 64 11.32 -11.24 -11.18
CA GLY A 64 11.36 -12.01 -12.43
C GLY A 64 10.79 -13.43 -12.30
N ASN A 65 10.05 -13.73 -11.24
CA ASN A 65 9.58 -15.08 -10.90
C ASN A 65 8.30 -15.51 -11.66
N SER A 66 8.08 -15.04 -12.90
CA SER A 66 6.88 -15.38 -13.67
C SER A 66 7.20 -15.79 -15.11
N SER A 67 6.78 -16.99 -15.48
CA SER A 67 6.84 -17.52 -16.85
C SER A 67 5.89 -16.78 -17.81
N ASN A 68 4.83 -16.15 -17.30
CA ASN A 68 3.90 -15.36 -18.09
C ASN A 68 3.63 -13.99 -17.43
N PRO A 69 4.51 -13.00 -17.67
CA PRO A 69 4.43 -11.70 -16.99
C PRO A 69 3.15 -10.94 -17.34
N ASN A 70 2.67 -11.01 -18.58
CA ASN A 70 1.50 -10.22 -19.02
C ASN A 70 0.19 -10.65 -18.35
N ARG A 71 0.00 -11.93 -18.04
CA ARG A 71 -1.17 -12.39 -17.27
C ARG A 71 -1.18 -11.82 -15.86
N LEU A 72 -0.01 -11.81 -15.23
CA LEU A 72 0.18 -11.26 -13.88
C LEU A 72 0.02 -9.74 -13.86
N ILE A 73 0.49 -9.05 -14.91
CA ILE A 73 0.30 -7.60 -15.11
C ILE A 73 -1.18 -7.26 -15.38
N PHE A 74 -1.89 -8.06 -16.17
CA PHE A 74 -3.33 -7.91 -16.37
C PHE A 74 -4.10 -8.08 -15.05
N ALA A 75 -3.77 -9.12 -14.28
CA ALA A 75 -4.37 -9.34 -12.96
C ALA A 75 -4.08 -8.17 -12.00
N LEU A 76 -2.87 -7.61 -12.02
CA LEU A 76 -2.55 -6.40 -11.27
C LEU A 76 -3.46 -5.23 -11.67
N GLY A 77 -3.58 -4.97 -12.97
CA GLY A 77 -4.45 -3.93 -13.50
C GLY A 77 -5.90 -4.11 -13.06
N PHE A 78 -6.43 -5.32 -13.17
CA PHE A 78 -7.79 -5.66 -12.74
C PHE A 78 -8.00 -5.41 -11.24
N ILE A 79 -7.05 -5.84 -10.40
CA ILE A 79 -7.10 -5.63 -8.94
C ILE A 79 -7.04 -4.14 -8.58
N LEU A 80 -6.21 -3.35 -9.26
CA LEU A 80 -6.15 -1.91 -9.01
C LEU A 80 -7.41 -1.20 -9.54
N GLY A 81 -7.95 -1.62 -10.68
CA GLY A 81 -9.19 -1.10 -11.27
C GLY A 81 -10.44 -1.36 -10.44
N LEU A 82 -10.48 -2.44 -9.65
CA LEU A 82 -11.61 -2.71 -8.74
C LEU A 82 -11.55 -1.91 -7.43
N THR A 83 -10.37 -1.38 -7.07
CA THR A 83 -10.15 -0.75 -5.76
C THR A 83 -11.04 0.48 -5.51
N PRO A 84 -11.30 1.39 -6.48
CA PRO A 84 -12.22 2.51 -6.28
C PRO A 84 -13.63 2.11 -5.88
N PHE A 85 -14.08 0.91 -6.27
CA PHE A 85 -15.41 0.36 -5.98
C PHE A 85 -15.45 -0.47 -4.70
N ALA A 86 -14.29 -0.93 -4.21
CA ALA A 86 -14.17 -1.58 -2.91
C ALA A 86 -14.27 -0.56 -1.77
N LYS A 87 -13.45 0.50 -1.84
CA LYS A 87 -13.55 1.67 -0.97
C LYS A 87 -12.76 2.83 -1.57
N MET A 88 -13.42 3.96 -1.81
CA MET A 88 -12.78 5.13 -2.43
C MET A 88 -11.57 5.65 -1.63
N GLN A 89 -11.59 5.48 -0.31
CA GLN A 89 -10.49 5.82 0.58
C GLN A 89 -9.18 5.07 0.24
N SER A 90 -9.26 3.90 -0.38
CA SER A 90 -8.10 3.06 -0.73
C SER A 90 -7.45 3.40 -2.09
N VAL A 91 -8.05 4.33 -2.85
CA VAL A 91 -7.57 4.77 -4.17
C VAL A 91 -6.15 5.36 -4.15
N PRO A 92 -5.76 6.23 -3.19
CA PRO A 92 -4.41 6.77 -3.15
C PRO A 92 -3.34 5.68 -3.04
N ILE A 93 -3.61 4.62 -2.28
CA ILE A 93 -2.69 3.49 -2.10
C ILE A 93 -2.59 2.68 -3.40
N ALA A 94 -3.73 2.37 -4.04
CA ALA A 94 -3.74 1.69 -5.34
C ALA A 94 -2.97 2.47 -6.40
N PHE A 95 -3.15 3.79 -6.44
CA PHE A 95 -2.43 4.68 -7.36
C PHE A 95 -0.92 4.63 -7.12
N SER A 96 -0.47 4.69 -5.86
CA SER A 96 0.95 4.54 -5.53
C SER A 96 1.52 3.20 -6.00
N ILE A 97 0.80 2.09 -5.77
CA ILE A 97 1.22 0.77 -6.26
C ILE A 97 1.30 0.75 -7.79
N ALA A 98 0.34 1.36 -8.50
CA ALA A 98 0.37 1.50 -9.95
C ALA A 98 1.60 2.28 -10.43
N CYS A 99 1.91 3.44 -9.84
CA CYS A 99 3.08 4.23 -10.18
C CYS A 99 4.39 3.45 -9.95
N ILE A 100 4.50 2.75 -8.83
CA ILE A 100 5.65 1.90 -8.52
C ILE A 100 5.80 0.80 -9.57
N PHE A 101 4.71 0.12 -9.92
CA PHE A 101 4.72 -0.90 -10.96
C PHE A 101 5.16 -0.33 -12.31
N LEU A 102 4.60 0.80 -12.75
CA LEU A 102 4.95 1.42 -14.02
C LEU A 102 6.42 1.86 -14.05
N HIS A 103 6.95 2.35 -12.94
CA HIS A 103 8.36 2.67 -12.81
C HIS A 103 9.24 1.42 -12.93
N ILE A 104 8.90 0.32 -12.25
CA ILE A 104 9.61 -0.97 -12.39
C ILE A 104 9.51 -1.50 -13.82
N LEU A 105 8.33 -1.43 -14.44
CA LEU A 105 8.11 -1.85 -15.83
C LEU A 105 8.99 -1.06 -16.80
N TRP A 106 9.08 0.26 -16.61
CA TRP A 106 9.98 1.13 -17.40
C TRP A 106 11.44 0.70 -17.27
N LEU A 107 11.92 0.48 -16.05
CA LEU A 107 13.32 0.10 -15.79
C LEU A 107 13.69 -1.29 -16.31
N LYS A 108 12.75 -2.25 -16.31
CA LYS A 108 13.02 -3.64 -16.72
C LYS A 108 12.74 -3.92 -18.19
N SER A 109 12.03 -3.04 -18.90
CA SER A 109 11.66 -3.30 -20.30
C SER A 109 12.84 -3.05 -21.23
N SER A 110 13.43 -4.12 -21.77
CA SER A 110 14.55 -4.03 -22.70
C SER A 110 14.14 -3.59 -24.11
N ALA A 111 12.92 -3.91 -24.54
CA ALA A 111 12.40 -3.62 -25.87
C ALA A 111 11.07 -2.86 -25.83
N ARG A 112 10.92 -1.86 -26.72
CA ARG A 112 9.69 -1.04 -26.82
C ARG A 112 8.43 -1.88 -27.02
N GLY A 113 8.49 -2.93 -27.84
CA GLY A 113 7.35 -3.82 -28.08
C GLY A 113 6.89 -4.58 -26.82
N GLN A 114 7.83 -5.01 -25.97
CA GLN A 114 7.51 -5.68 -24.71
C GLN A 114 6.88 -4.71 -23.70
N PHE A 115 7.40 -3.48 -23.63
CA PHE A 115 6.85 -2.41 -22.81
C PHE A 115 5.39 -2.12 -23.19
N ILE A 116 5.12 -1.87 -24.48
CA ILE A 116 3.77 -1.56 -24.98
C ILE A 116 2.80 -2.71 -24.70
N ARG A 117 3.20 -3.96 -24.93
CA ARG A 117 2.35 -5.13 -24.65
C ARG A 117 2.02 -5.25 -23.16
N SER A 118 2.99 -5.02 -22.29
CA SER A 118 2.79 -5.07 -20.83
C SER A 118 1.89 -3.92 -20.36
N LEU A 119 2.10 -2.72 -20.91
CA LEU A 119 1.30 -1.54 -20.62
C LEU A 119 -0.16 -1.73 -21.07
N ALA A 120 -0.37 -2.29 -22.27
CA ALA A 120 -1.68 -2.64 -22.77
C ALA A 120 -2.36 -3.68 -21.87
N ALA A 121 -1.66 -4.74 -21.46
CA ALA A 121 -2.20 -5.74 -20.54
C ALA A 121 -2.62 -5.11 -19.19
N PHE A 122 -1.81 -4.20 -18.65
CA PHE A 122 -2.12 -3.48 -17.41
C PHE A 122 -3.40 -2.64 -17.55
N PHE A 123 -3.46 -1.76 -18.55
CA PHE A 123 -4.63 -0.88 -18.74
C PHE A 123 -5.90 -1.63 -19.13
N LEU A 124 -5.80 -2.71 -19.92
CA LEU A 124 -6.94 -3.59 -20.18
C LEU A 124 -7.50 -4.18 -18.88
N GLY A 125 -6.63 -4.59 -17.95
CA GLY A 125 -7.05 -5.02 -16.61
C GLY A 125 -7.76 -3.90 -15.85
N VAL A 126 -7.17 -2.71 -15.79
CA VAL A 126 -7.73 -1.53 -15.06
C VAL A 126 -9.11 -1.16 -15.60
N ILE A 127 -9.27 -1.13 -16.93
CA ILE A 127 -10.51 -0.70 -17.58
C ILE A 127 -11.60 -1.75 -17.43
N LEU A 128 -11.27 -3.05 -17.47
CA LEU A 128 -12.26 -4.13 -17.52
C LEU A 128 -13.26 -4.04 -16.36
N PHE A 129 -12.80 -3.92 -15.12
CA PHE A 129 -13.71 -3.88 -13.97
C PHE A 129 -14.59 -2.61 -13.98
N SER A 130 -14.00 -1.46 -14.25
CA SER A 130 -14.73 -0.20 -14.37
C SER A 130 -15.79 -0.25 -15.47
N ALA A 131 -15.47 -0.86 -16.61
CA ALA A 131 -16.40 -1.04 -17.72
C ALA A 131 -17.56 -1.97 -17.33
N LEU A 132 -17.31 -3.04 -16.58
CA LEU A 132 -18.36 -3.93 -16.05
C LEU A 132 -19.30 -3.18 -15.09
N VAL A 133 -18.75 -2.32 -14.21
CA VAL A 133 -19.57 -1.50 -13.32
C VAL A 133 -20.41 -0.50 -14.10
N VAL A 134 -19.82 0.23 -15.05
CA VAL A 134 -20.56 1.20 -15.88
C VAL A 134 -21.67 0.49 -16.67
N LEU A 135 -21.38 -0.66 -17.27
CA LEU A 135 -22.38 -1.47 -17.98
C LEU A 135 -23.54 -1.87 -17.06
N TYR A 136 -23.23 -2.35 -15.84
CA TYR A 136 -24.23 -2.66 -14.83
C TYR A 136 -25.10 -1.43 -14.50
N LEU A 137 -24.49 -0.28 -14.25
CA LEU A 137 -25.22 0.96 -13.93
C LEU A 137 -26.16 1.41 -15.05
N ILE A 138 -25.76 1.23 -16.31
CA ILE A 138 -26.57 1.55 -17.50
C ILE A 138 -27.75 0.58 -17.62
N ILE A 139 -27.50 -0.73 -17.54
CA ILE A 139 -28.55 -1.77 -17.66
C ILE A 139 -29.66 -1.55 -16.64
N PHE A 140 -29.31 -1.19 -15.41
CA PHE A 140 -30.27 -0.98 -14.33
C PHE A 140 -30.73 0.48 -14.17
N SER A 141 -30.25 1.40 -15.02
CA SER A 141 -30.62 2.83 -15.00
C SER A 141 -30.41 3.51 -13.63
N ILE A 142 -29.34 3.15 -12.94
CA ILE A 142 -28.96 3.68 -11.61
C ILE A 142 -27.69 4.55 -11.65
N TYR A 143 -27.29 4.99 -12.84
CA TYR A 143 -26.08 5.80 -13.03
C TYR A 143 -26.10 7.10 -12.21
N ASP A 144 -27.19 7.86 -12.27
CA ASP A 144 -27.28 9.14 -11.56
C ASP A 144 -27.23 8.95 -10.04
N ALA A 145 -27.93 7.93 -9.54
CA ALA A 145 -27.90 7.56 -8.12
C ALA A 145 -26.48 7.17 -7.66
N PHE A 146 -25.74 6.42 -8.49
CA PHE A 146 -24.34 6.08 -8.23
C PHE A 146 -23.46 7.32 -8.22
N TRP A 147 -23.60 8.21 -9.20
CA TRP A 147 -22.79 9.42 -9.29
C TRP A 147 -22.96 10.30 -8.04
N THR A 148 -24.20 10.62 -7.69
CA THR A 148 -24.48 11.47 -6.52
C THR A 148 -24.13 10.77 -5.20
N SER A 149 -24.56 9.51 -5.01
CA SER A 149 -24.44 8.86 -3.70
C SER A 149 -23.07 8.24 -3.45
N TYR A 150 -22.37 7.79 -4.50
CA TYR A 150 -21.07 7.15 -4.37
C TYR A 150 -19.93 8.12 -4.68
N ILE A 151 -19.94 8.78 -5.83
CA ILE A 151 -18.82 9.62 -6.27
C ILE A 151 -18.82 10.97 -5.55
N GLU A 152 -19.90 11.74 -5.64
CA GLU A 152 -19.97 13.08 -5.06
C GLU A 152 -19.90 13.05 -3.54
N GLN A 153 -20.62 12.15 -2.87
CA GLN A 153 -20.55 12.06 -1.41
C GLN A 153 -19.14 11.71 -0.90
N ASN A 154 -18.43 10.77 -1.53
CA ASN A 154 -17.07 10.41 -1.08
C ASN A 154 -16.04 11.50 -1.42
N LEU A 155 -16.14 12.15 -2.58
CA LEU A 155 -15.17 13.16 -3.02
C LEU A 155 -15.41 14.53 -2.42
N LEU A 156 -16.66 14.97 -2.32
CA LEU A 156 -17.00 16.33 -1.94
C LEU A 156 -17.43 16.37 -0.48
N ILE A 157 -18.47 15.62 -0.10
CA ILE A 157 -19.15 15.83 1.18
C ILE A 157 -18.38 15.21 2.34
N TYR A 158 -18.05 13.91 2.29
CA TYR A 158 -17.27 13.26 3.35
C TYR A 158 -15.84 13.79 3.43
N SER A 159 -15.29 14.26 2.32
CA SER A 159 -13.94 14.82 2.31
C SER A 159 -13.88 16.27 2.78
N THR A 160 -14.98 17.01 2.87
CA THR A 160 -14.98 18.42 3.33
C THR A 160 -15.66 18.60 4.69
N HIS A 161 -16.70 17.83 4.98
CA HIS A 161 -17.59 18.03 6.13
C HIS A 161 -17.53 16.94 7.21
N GLY A 162 -16.79 15.84 7.00
CA GLY A 162 -16.76 14.69 7.92
C GLY A 162 -18.12 13.97 8.02
N LEU A 163 -18.17 12.88 8.78
CA LEU A 163 -19.44 12.17 9.06
C LEU A 163 -20.26 12.99 10.06
N GLY A 164 -21.24 13.76 9.57
CA GLY A 164 -22.15 14.53 10.43
C GLY A 164 -22.68 15.85 9.88
N GLY A 165 -22.22 16.32 8.70
CA GLY A 165 -22.80 17.47 8.03
C GLY A 165 -22.65 18.81 8.76
N ASN A 166 -21.82 18.89 9.82
CA ASN A 166 -21.50 20.17 10.41
C ASN A 166 -20.69 20.99 9.39
N LEU A 167 -21.22 22.16 9.03
CA LEU A 167 -20.74 23.08 8.00
C LEU A 167 -19.33 23.65 8.28
N THR A 168 -18.71 23.31 9.41
CA THR A 168 -17.36 23.72 9.75
C THR A 168 -16.34 22.82 9.04
N GLN A 169 -15.78 23.34 7.94
CA GLN A 169 -14.65 22.71 7.27
C GLN A 169 -13.52 22.45 8.28
N VAL A 170 -13.29 21.18 8.62
CA VAL A 170 -12.15 20.79 9.46
C VAL A 170 -10.88 21.04 8.67
N SER A 171 -10.04 21.96 9.15
CA SER A 171 -8.78 22.31 8.50
C SER A 171 -7.89 21.07 8.32
N PHE A 172 -7.08 21.05 7.26
CA PHE A 172 -6.20 19.91 7.01
C PHE A 172 -5.25 19.62 8.18
N LEU A 173 -4.78 20.67 8.87
CA LEU A 173 -3.94 20.53 10.06
C LEU A 173 -4.69 19.87 11.22
N ALA A 174 -5.96 20.20 11.43
CA ALA A 174 -6.78 19.53 12.43
C ALA A 174 -6.95 18.04 12.12
N ARG A 175 -7.08 17.66 10.84
CA ARG A 175 -7.13 16.25 10.42
C ARG A 175 -5.82 15.50 10.68
N ILE A 176 -4.69 16.17 10.48
CA ILE A 176 -3.37 15.62 10.87
C ILE A 176 -3.35 15.39 12.38
N ASN A 177 -3.82 16.34 13.19
CA ASN A 177 -3.84 16.17 14.65
C ASN A 177 -4.74 15.00 15.08
N ILE A 178 -5.93 14.85 14.47
CA ILE A 178 -6.82 13.69 14.72
C ILE A 178 -6.10 12.38 14.35
N PHE A 179 -5.41 12.37 13.20
CA PHE A 179 -4.63 11.20 12.79
C PHE A 179 -3.50 10.86 13.77
N LEU A 180 -2.71 11.85 14.19
CA LEU A 180 -1.62 11.67 15.15
C LEU A 180 -2.16 11.21 16.52
N ASP A 181 -3.28 11.77 16.96
CA ASP A 181 -3.95 11.33 18.18
C ASP A 181 -4.35 9.85 18.08
N MET A 182 -5.02 9.44 16.99
CA MET A 182 -5.40 8.05 16.76
C MET A 182 -4.20 7.08 16.77
N LEU A 183 -3.05 7.48 16.20
CA LEU A 183 -1.84 6.65 16.20
C LEU A 183 -1.33 6.34 17.61
N VAL A 184 -1.56 7.23 18.56
CA VAL A 184 -1.08 7.13 19.95
C VAL A 184 -2.14 6.56 20.88
N THR A 185 -3.41 6.90 20.68
CA THR A 185 -4.51 6.53 21.59
C THR A 185 -5.06 5.13 21.35
N VAL A 186 -5.01 4.62 20.11
CA VAL A 186 -5.53 3.27 19.80
C VAL A 186 -4.52 2.19 20.17
N GLN A 187 -4.73 1.60 21.34
CA GLN A 187 -3.82 0.64 22.00
C GLN A 187 -3.44 -0.56 21.11
N ASP A 188 -4.39 -1.14 20.39
CA ASP A 188 -4.18 -2.35 19.58
C ASP A 188 -3.08 -2.18 18.52
N THR A 189 -2.96 -0.98 17.94
CA THR A 189 -2.03 -0.68 16.84
C THR A 189 -0.80 0.11 17.26
N GLN A 190 -0.80 0.66 18.46
CA GLN A 190 0.22 1.59 18.97
C GLN A 190 1.65 1.02 18.86
N MET A 191 1.85 -0.24 19.24
CA MET A 191 3.18 -0.87 19.20
C MET A 191 3.74 -0.99 17.78
N LEU A 192 2.90 -1.38 16.81
CA LEU A 192 3.32 -1.47 15.40
C LEU A 192 3.70 -0.09 14.87
N PHE A 193 2.93 0.94 15.20
CA PHE A 193 3.19 2.30 14.75
C PHE A 193 4.40 2.92 15.45
N LEU A 194 4.66 2.60 16.72
CA LEU A 194 5.89 2.96 17.40
C LEU A 194 7.12 2.35 16.72
N LEU A 195 7.08 1.04 16.40
CA LEU A 195 8.16 0.38 15.66
C LEU A 195 8.35 1.00 14.26
N THR A 196 7.26 1.34 13.59
CA THR A 196 7.29 2.04 12.29
C THR A 196 7.96 3.41 12.43
N ALA A 197 7.62 4.18 13.45
CA ALA A 197 8.18 5.50 13.71
C ALA A 197 9.69 5.41 14.02
N ILE A 198 10.12 4.45 14.84
CA ILE A 198 11.54 4.20 15.12
C ILE A 198 12.29 3.88 13.83
N ALA A 199 11.76 2.97 13.00
CA ALA A 199 12.37 2.63 11.72
C ALA A 199 12.43 3.83 10.74
N LEU A 200 11.44 4.72 10.78
CA LEU A 200 11.39 5.92 9.94
C LEU A 200 12.38 6.99 10.38
N ILE A 201 12.45 7.28 11.68
CA ILE A 201 13.28 8.36 12.24
C ILE A 201 14.74 7.94 12.34
N VAL A 202 15.02 6.71 12.76
CA VAL A 202 16.39 6.23 12.99
C VAL A 202 16.88 5.38 11.82
N GLY A 203 16.03 4.48 11.33
CA GLY A 203 16.43 3.47 10.35
C GLY A 203 16.75 4.05 8.97
N ILE A 204 15.90 4.95 8.45
CA ILE A 204 16.08 5.51 7.11
C ILE A 204 17.31 6.41 7.00
N PRO A 205 17.56 7.38 7.90
CA PRO A 205 18.79 8.16 7.85
C PRO A 205 20.03 7.27 7.93
N PHE A 206 20.03 6.25 8.78
CA PHE A 206 21.11 5.29 8.88
C PHE A 206 21.37 4.55 7.56
N LEU A 207 20.33 4.03 6.90
CA LEU A 207 20.46 3.33 5.61
C LEU A 207 20.97 4.27 4.51
N ILE A 208 20.51 5.53 4.48
CA ILE A 208 20.96 6.52 3.49
C ILE A 208 22.44 6.83 3.69
N ILE A 209 22.87 7.13 4.93
CA ILE A 209 24.28 7.40 5.25
C ILE A 209 25.16 6.21 4.85
N LYS A 210 24.73 5.00 5.21
CA LYS A 210 25.47 3.78 4.86
C LYS A 210 25.54 3.55 3.36
N ARG A 211 24.48 3.85 2.62
CA ARG A 211 24.49 3.74 1.15
C ARG A 211 25.50 4.66 0.50
N PHE A 212 25.61 5.92 0.94
CA PHE A 212 26.64 6.84 0.45
C PHE A 212 28.07 6.41 0.81
N SER A 213 28.23 5.60 1.86
CA SER A 213 29.52 5.06 2.28
C SER A 213 29.93 3.78 1.55
N LEU A 214 29.02 3.13 0.82
CA LEU A 214 29.30 1.88 0.08
C LEU A 214 29.81 2.19 -1.32
N SER A 215 30.81 1.44 -1.78
CA SER A 215 31.40 1.62 -3.12
C SER A 215 30.40 1.23 -4.21
N PRO A 216 30.29 2.00 -5.31
CA PRO A 216 29.37 1.72 -6.42
C PRO A 216 29.61 0.36 -7.10
N HIS A 217 30.79 -0.25 -6.91
CA HIS A 217 31.11 -1.56 -7.48
C HIS A 217 30.57 -2.76 -6.70
N GLN A 218 29.99 -2.56 -5.51
CA GLN A 218 29.58 -3.62 -4.57
C GLN A 218 28.06 -3.90 -4.56
N GLU A 219 27.26 -3.13 -5.30
CA GLU A 219 25.80 -3.29 -5.40
C GLU A 219 25.40 -4.32 -6.48
N GLN A 220 25.39 -5.61 -6.12
CA GLN A 220 24.86 -6.67 -7.00
C GLN A 220 23.33 -6.85 -6.89
N SER A 221 22.65 -6.14 -5.98
CA SER A 221 21.21 -6.27 -5.70
C SER A 221 20.50 -4.92 -5.60
N ASN A 222 19.72 -4.55 -6.63
CA ASN A 222 18.99 -3.27 -6.75
C ASN A 222 17.68 -3.20 -5.91
N THR A 223 17.62 -3.85 -4.74
CA THR A 223 16.41 -3.87 -3.89
C THR A 223 16.20 -2.60 -3.10
N PHE A 224 17.24 -1.74 -2.99
CA PHE A 224 17.17 -0.48 -2.25
C PHE A 224 16.05 0.46 -2.75
N CYS A 225 15.64 0.35 -4.03
CA CYS A 225 14.47 1.08 -4.55
C CYS A 225 13.19 0.85 -3.72
N PHE A 226 13.05 -0.31 -3.08
CA PHE A 226 11.90 -0.61 -2.23
C PHE A 226 11.87 0.21 -0.93
N VAL A 227 12.98 0.80 -0.50
CA VAL A 227 12.99 1.78 0.59
C VAL A 227 12.13 2.99 0.18
N TYR A 228 12.36 3.54 -1.01
CA TYR A 228 11.56 4.64 -1.52
C TYR A 228 10.11 4.22 -1.80
N TYR A 229 9.89 3.04 -2.39
CA TYR A 229 8.53 2.56 -2.68
C TYR A 229 7.71 2.33 -1.40
N SER A 230 8.31 1.78 -0.35
CA SER A 230 7.62 1.59 0.93
C SER A 230 7.26 2.92 1.59
N LEU A 231 8.13 3.93 1.50
CA LEU A 231 7.82 5.30 1.95
C LEU A 231 6.65 5.93 1.17
N VAL A 232 6.62 5.77 -0.16
CA VAL A 232 5.52 6.27 -1.01
C VAL A 232 4.20 5.59 -0.64
N ILE A 233 4.20 4.26 -0.45
CA ILE A 233 3.00 3.52 -0.03
C ILE A 233 2.57 3.96 1.37
N LEU A 234 3.50 4.14 2.30
CA LEU A 234 3.19 4.59 3.66
C LEU A 234 2.58 6.01 3.66
N ALA A 235 3.15 6.93 2.87
CA ALA A 235 2.61 8.28 2.71
C ALA A 235 1.19 8.28 2.12
N ALA A 236 0.94 7.49 1.08
CA ALA A 236 -0.39 7.35 0.49
C ALA A 236 -1.40 6.71 1.45
N SER A 237 -0.95 5.78 2.30
CA SER A 237 -1.77 5.15 3.32
C SER A 237 -2.11 6.13 4.44
N SER A 238 -1.15 6.92 4.91
CA SER A 238 -1.40 8.02 5.85
C SER A 238 -2.37 9.05 5.27
N TYR A 239 -2.18 9.45 4.01
CA TYR A 239 -3.11 10.36 3.32
C TYR A 239 -4.53 9.79 3.27
N SER A 240 -4.67 8.48 2.99
CA SER A 240 -5.96 7.80 2.96
C SER A 240 -6.68 7.85 4.30
N VAL A 241 -5.95 7.80 5.43
CA VAL A 241 -6.52 7.94 6.78
C VAL A 241 -6.82 9.39 7.14
N ILE A 242 -5.93 10.33 6.78
CA ILE A 242 -6.08 11.76 7.08
C ILE A 242 -7.22 12.40 6.29
N ARG A 243 -7.42 11.99 5.03
CA ARG A 243 -8.32 12.67 4.10
C ARG A 243 -9.77 12.74 4.58
N PRO A 244 -10.40 11.70 5.16
CA PRO A 244 -11.77 11.83 5.69
C PRO A 244 -11.87 12.73 6.92
N GLY A 245 -10.80 12.86 7.72
CA GLY A 245 -10.78 13.70 8.92
C GLY A 245 -11.63 13.20 10.08
N ASN A 246 -12.10 11.94 10.04
CA ASN A 246 -12.84 11.33 11.14
C ASN A 246 -11.91 10.51 12.04
N GLY A 247 -12.19 10.52 13.35
CA GLY A 247 -11.44 9.76 14.35
C GLY A 247 -11.84 8.29 14.44
N PHE A 248 -12.10 7.61 13.31
CA PHE A 248 -12.51 6.21 13.34
C PHE A 248 -11.28 5.27 13.39
N PRO A 249 -11.15 4.43 14.44
CA PRO A 249 -10.00 3.55 14.58
C PRO A 249 -9.77 2.66 13.36
N HIS A 250 -10.85 2.14 12.77
CA HIS A 250 -10.80 1.21 11.64
C HIS A 250 -10.11 1.76 10.38
N TYR A 251 -9.95 3.09 10.23
CA TYR A 251 -9.14 3.65 9.15
C TYR A 251 -7.66 3.30 9.28
N LEU A 252 -7.15 3.14 10.50
CA LEU A 252 -5.76 2.75 10.76
C LEU A 252 -5.42 1.35 10.20
N LEU A 253 -6.42 0.53 9.86
CA LEU A 253 -6.20 -0.73 9.16
C LEU A 253 -5.40 -0.53 7.86
N PHE A 254 -5.58 0.60 7.17
CA PHE A 254 -4.83 0.94 5.96
C PHE A 254 -3.33 1.10 6.18
N LEU A 255 -2.87 1.32 7.41
CA LEU A 255 -1.45 1.49 7.74
C LEU A 255 -0.76 0.19 8.15
N ILE A 256 -1.49 -0.84 8.58
CA ILE A 256 -0.89 -2.06 9.15
C ILE A 256 0.04 -2.77 8.16
N ILE A 257 -0.45 -3.05 6.95
CA ILE A 257 0.35 -3.73 5.92
C ILE A 257 1.48 -2.84 5.38
N PRO A 258 1.26 -1.55 5.05
CA PRO A 258 2.33 -0.62 4.70
C PRO A 258 3.42 -0.51 5.76
N SER A 259 3.06 -0.40 7.04
CA SER A 259 4.01 -0.41 8.16
C SER A 259 4.83 -1.68 8.20
N GLY A 260 4.18 -2.85 8.10
CA GLY A 260 4.86 -4.13 8.05
C GLY A 260 5.80 -4.28 6.85
N PHE A 261 5.38 -3.81 5.68
CA PHE A 261 6.20 -3.83 4.48
C PHE A 261 7.42 -2.92 4.64
N PHE A 262 7.23 -1.70 5.15
CA PHE A 262 8.31 -0.76 5.45
C PHE A 262 9.33 -1.32 6.44
N ILE A 263 8.87 -1.87 7.57
CA ILE A 263 9.73 -2.52 8.56
C ILE A 263 10.50 -3.70 7.93
N GLY A 264 9.83 -4.51 7.12
CA GLY A 264 10.46 -5.65 6.46
C GLY A 264 11.52 -5.26 5.42
N VAL A 265 11.26 -4.21 4.63
CA VAL A 265 12.24 -3.63 3.72
C VAL A 265 13.43 -3.07 4.50
N PHE A 266 13.17 -2.32 5.57
CA PHE A 266 14.22 -1.78 6.44
C PHE A 266 15.13 -2.88 7.01
N LEU A 267 14.54 -3.92 7.61
CA LEU A 267 15.30 -5.06 8.13
C LEU A 267 16.08 -5.78 7.03
N GLY A 268 15.47 -5.95 5.85
CA GLY A 268 16.05 -6.61 4.70
C GLY A 268 17.31 -5.91 4.19
N GLU A 269 17.23 -4.59 4.01
CA GLU A 269 18.38 -3.77 3.62
C GLU A 269 19.43 -3.68 4.74
N LEU A 270 19.00 -3.58 6.01
CA LEU A 270 19.91 -3.59 7.15
C LEU A 270 20.72 -4.90 7.20
N GLY A 271 20.07 -6.04 6.98
CA GLY A 271 20.75 -7.33 6.91
C GLY A 271 21.83 -7.38 5.82
N LYS A 272 21.53 -6.85 4.63
CA LYS A 272 22.50 -6.74 3.52
C LYS A 272 23.69 -5.87 3.90
N VAL A 273 23.46 -4.71 4.52
CA VAL A 273 24.52 -3.79 4.96
C VAL A 273 25.42 -4.41 6.04
N LEU A 274 24.85 -5.18 6.98
CA LEU A 274 25.59 -5.81 8.07
C LEU A 274 26.38 -7.05 7.65
N GLN A 275 25.96 -7.74 6.59
CA GLN A 275 26.67 -8.91 6.04
C GLN A 275 27.84 -8.54 5.12
N VAL A 276 28.02 -7.26 4.75
CA VAL A 276 29.19 -6.83 3.97
C VAL A 276 30.45 -6.99 4.82
N PRO A 277 31.41 -7.85 4.43
CA PRO A 277 32.65 -7.98 5.16
C PRO A 277 33.39 -6.64 5.15
N LYS A 278 33.74 -6.13 6.33
CA LYS A 278 34.67 -5.01 6.47
C LYS A 278 36.05 -5.53 6.09
N PHE A 279 36.54 -5.14 4.92
CA PHE A 279 37.95 -5.29 4.56
C PHE A 279 38.79 -4.28 5.33
#